data_AF-A0A068UQ59-F1
#
_entry.id   AF-A0A068UQ59-F1
#
_cell.length_a   1.000
_cell.length_b   1.000
_cell.length_c   1.000
_cell.angle_alpha   90.00
_cell.angle_beta   90.00
_cell.angle_gamma   90.00
#
_symmetry.space_group_name_H-M   'P 1'
#
loop_
_entity.id
_entity.type
_entity.pdbx_description
1 polymer ?
#
loop_
_entity_poly.entity_id
_entity_poly.type
_entity_poly.pdbx_seq_one_letter_code
_entity_poly.pdbx_strand_id
1 'polypeptide(L)'
;MEQILAEAAQSGDINALYDLLRQDPTLLDKYVEPSFVDTPANLAAAAGSTHFAIEVLRLKPPFRTKLNPDGYGPLDLALRSGKTGTVKRLVKHDPELIRVKGREGFTPLHYVAEVGDAELLAEFLEACPESTEDLTIRGETAVHIAVRNMNVRALQVLLSWLERNDGERILNWTDENGDTALHIAASTNNFEARNLFPNFFSFTLIN
;
A
#
# COMPACT_ATOMS: atom_id res chain seq x y z
N MET A 1 14.74 17.06 21.54
CA MET A 1 15.12 17.01 20.11
C MET A 1 14.10 16.21 19.32
N GLU A 2 13.76 14.98 19.75
CA GLU A 2 12.76 14.13 19.08
C GLU A 2 11.37 14.77 19.00
N GLN A 3 10.89 15.43 20.07
CA GLN A 3 9.62 16.16 20.02
C GLN A 3 9.64 17.29 18.98
N ILE A 4 10.73 18.06 18.90
CA ILE A 4 10.88 19.15 17.92
C ILE A 4 10.94 18.57 16.50
N LEU A 5 11.61 17.42 16.32
CA LEU A 5 11.62 16.71 15.05
C LEU A 5 10.22 16.23 14.64
N ALA A 6 9.43 15.74 15.60
CA ALA A 6 8.05 15.35 15.36
C ALA A 6 7.18 16.56 14.96
N GLU A 7 7.32 17.70 15.63
CA GLU A 7 6.63 18.95 15.28
C GLU A 7 7.06 19.47 13.89
N ALA A 8 8.36 19.41 13.57
CA ALA A 8 8.88 19.75 12.25
C ALA A 8 8.34 18.81 11.16
N ALA A 9 8.25 17.52 11.45
CA ALA A 9 7.67 16.54 10.54
C ALA A 9 6.19 16.80 10.25
N GLN A 10 5.41 17.08 11.30
CA GLN A 10 3.99 17.38 11.16
C GLN A 10 3.75 18.69 10.40
N SER A 11 4.52 19.75 10.68
CA SER A 11 4.39 21.05 10.00
C SER A 11 5.07 21.11 8.63
N GLY A 12 5.96 20.16 8.33
CA GLY A 12 6.71 20.11 7.08
C GLY A 12 7.93 21.04 7.04
N ASP A 13 8.44 21.47 8.19
CA ASP A 13 9.58 22.39 8.30
C ASP A 13 10.92 21.69 8.06
N ILE A 14 11.35 21.69 6.79
CA ILE A 14 12.64 21.12 6.38
C ILE A 14 13.83 21.88 6.98
N ASN A 15 13.72 23.18 7.26
CA ASN A 15 14.83 23.94 7.85
C ASN A 15 15.07 23.47 9.29
N ALA A 16 13.99 23.29 10.07
CA ALA A 16 14.08 22.72 11.40
C ALA A 16 14.70 21.32 11.40
N LEU A 17 14.36 20.46 10.43
CA LEU A 17 15.03 19.16 10.25
C LEU A 17 16.56 19.34 10.13
N TYR A 18 17.03 20.22 9.24
CA TYR A 18 18.47 20.42 9.04
C TYR A 18 19.16 21.13 10.22
N ASP A 19 18.47 22.02 10.94
CA ASP A 19 18.99 22.62 12.17
C ASP A 19 19.20 21.55 13.26
N LEU A 20 18.28 20.59 13.38
CA LEU A 20 18.39 19.47 14.31
C LEU A 20 19.52 18.51 13.90
N LEU A 21 19.65 18.18 12.61
CA LEU A 21 20.72 17.31 12.10
C LEU A 21 22.11 17.94 12.24
N ARG A 22 22.22 19.28 12.20
CA ARG A 22 23.48 19.99 12.50
C ARG A 22 23.88 19.87 13.97
N GLN A 23 22.90 19.82 14.88
CA GLN A 23 23.14 19.64 16.31
C GLN A 23 23.44 18.18 16.66
N ASP A 24 22.75 17.23 16.02
CA ASP A 24 22.96 15.80 16.20
C ASP A 24 22.85 15.08 14.83
N PRO A 25 23.99 14.80 14.17
CA PRO A 25 24.01 14.10 12.89
C PRO A 25 23.46 12.67 12.95
N THR A 26 23.40 12.07 14.14
CA THR A 26 22.93 10.69 14.37
C THR A 26 21.46 10.61 14.74
N LEU A 27 20.74 11.75 14.77
CA LEU A 27 19.37 11.83 15.26
C LEU A 27 18.41 10.83 14.59
N LEU A 28 18.53 10.62 13.27
CA LEU A 28 17.69 9.66 12.54
C LEU A 28 18.10 8.20 12.78
N ASP A 29 19.34 7.93 13.20
CA ASP A 29 19.83 6.58 13.46
C ASP A 29 19.09 5.94 14.64
N LYS A 30 18.66 6.76 15.60
CA LYS A 30 17.92 6.34 16.80
C LYS A 30 16.60 5.63 16.50
N TYR A 31 16.02 5.89 15.33
CA TYR A 31 14.76 5.29 14.89
C TYR A 31 14.96 3.98 14.11
N VAL A 32 16.19 3.60 13.78
CA VAL A 32 16.45 2.36 13.03
C VAL A 32 16.40 1.14 13.94
N GLU A 33 16.94 1.26 15.15
CA GLU A 33 17.05 0.14 16.11
C GLU A 33 15.70 -0.41 16.60
N PRO A 34 14.73 0.40 17.06
CA PRO A 34 13.50 -0.13 17.65
C PRO A 34 12.66 -0.89 16.62
N SER A 35 12.12 -2.07 16.93
CA SER A 35 11.34 -2.85 15.94
C SER A 35 10.18 -2.06 15.32
N PHE A 36 9.45 -1.31 16.16
CA PHE A 36 8.38 -0.41 15.76
C PHE A 36 8.63 0.99 16.32
N VAL A 37 8.40 2.02 15.52
CA VAL A 37 8.52 3.42 15.95
C VAL A 37 7.82 4.36 14.97
N ASP A 38 7.21 5.42 15.47
CA ASP A 38 6.78 6.54 14.62
C ASP A 38 8.01 7.32 14.16
N THR A 39 8.47 7.04 12.93
CA THR A 39 9.54 7.81 12.33
C THR A 39 9.04 9.20 11.93
N PRO A 40 9.94 10.19 11.77
CA PRO A 40 9.58 11.48 11.19
C PRO A 40 8.91 11.36 9.80
N ALA A 41 9.23 10.32 9.02
CA ALA A 41 8.55 10.06 7.75
C ALA A 41 7.10 9.58 7.94
N ASN A 42 6.84 8.72 8.95
CA ASN A 42 5.47 8.30 9.31
C ASN A 42 4.61 9.51 9.69
N LEU A 43 5.12 10.36 10.59
CA LEU A 43 4.42 11.55 11.07
C LEU A 43 4.14 12.56 9.94
N ALA A 44 5.14 12.83 9.10
CA ALA A 44 5.00 13.75 7.97
C ALA A 44 4.00 13.22 6.93
N ALA A 45 4.04 11.91 6.63
CA ALA A 45 3.13 11.30 5.68
C ALA A 45 1.67 11.33 6.17
N ALA A 46 1.43 11.02 7.45
CA ALA A 46 0.10 11.12 8.07
C ALA A 46 -0.42 12.56 8.11
N ALA A 47 0.45 13.55 8.36
CA ALA A 47 0.09 14.97 8.37
C ALA A 47 -0.16 15.54 6.97
N GLY A 48 0.37 14.90 5.92
CA GLY A 48 0.33 15.41 4.54
C GLY A 48 1.50 16.34 4.19
N SER A 49 2.55 16.35 5.01
CA SER A 49 3.78 17.13 4.83
C SER A 49 4.70 16.46 3.82
N THR A 50 4.25 16.43 2.56
CA THR A 50 4.81 15.57 1.51
C THR A 50 6.29 15.75 1.25
N HIS A 51 6.76 17.00 1.13
CA HIS A 51 8.17 17.27 0.84
C HIS A 51 9.07 16.84 1.99
N PHE A 52 8.62 17.04 3.24
CA PHE A 52 9.34 16.58 4.41
C PHE A 52 9.41 15.06 4.47
N ALA A 53 8.30 14.35 4.21
CA ALA A 53 8.29 12.90 4.16
C ALA A 53 9.29 12.36 3.12
N ILE A 54 9.27 12.90 1.89
CA ILE A 54 10.21 12.53 0.82
C ILE A 54 11.66 12.83 1.23
N GLU A 55 11.91 14.01 1.82
CA GLU A 55 13.23 14.42 2.29
C GLU A 55 13.81 13.42 3.30
N VAL A 56 13.03 13.05 4.31
CA VAL A 56 13.45 12.10 5.33
C VAL A 56 13.66 10.70 4.73
N LEU A 57 12.80 10.23 3.82
CA LEU A 57 12.97 8.93 3.15
C LEU A 57 14.19 8.89 2.24
N ARG A 58 14.62 10.03 1.70
CA ARG A 58 15.88 10.16 0.94
C ARG A 58 17.08 10.11 1.88
N LEU A 59 17.04 10.84 2.99
CA LEU A 59 18.13 10.88 3.97
C LEU A 59 18.31 9.56 4.73
N LYS A 60 17.21 8.84 4.98
CA LYS A 60 17.20 7.60 5.77
C LYS A 60 16.38 6.50 5.09
N PRO A 61 16.95 5.79 4.09
CA PRO A 61 16.25 4.75 3.35
C PRO A 61 15.56 3.65 4.18
N PRO A 62 16.09 3.19 5.33
CA PRO A 62 15.41 2.22 6.18
C PRO A 62 14.01 2.66 6.67
N PHE A 63 13.69 3.95 6.65
CA PHE A 63 12.36 4.44 7.04
C PHE A 63 11.26 4.10 6.04
N ARG A 64 11.61 3.71 4.80
CA ARG A 64 10.63 3.30 3.77
C ARG A 64 9.82 2.08 4.19
N THR A 65 10.46 1.16 4.90
CA THR A 65 9.87 -0.10 5.38
C THR A 65 9.64 -0.12 6.89
N LYS A 66 9.95 0.98 7.59
CA LYS A 66 9.77 1.05 9.04
C LYS A 66 8.30 1.23 9.39
N LEU A 67 7.83 0.38 10.29
CA LEU A 67 6.44 0.38 10.73
C LEU A 67 6.32 1.11 12.07
N ASN A 68 5.22 1.85 12.22
CA ASN A 68 4.83 2.40 13.51
C ASN A 68 4.27 1.29 14.45
N PRO A 69 3.96 1.58 15.72
CA PRO A 69 3.42 0.57 16.65
C PRO A 69 2.12 -0.11 16.22
N ASP A 70 1.34 0.51 15.34
CA ASP A 70 0.12 -0.08 14.76
C ASP A 70 0.40 -0.99 13.55
N GLY A 71 1.66 -1.03 13.09
CA GLY A 71 2.12 -1.85 11.97
C GLY A 71 1.99 -1.18 10.61
N TYR A 72 2.03 0.16 10.53
CA TYR A 72 1.86 0.91 9.27
C TYR A 72 3.12 1.66 8.85
N GLY A 73 3.44 1.59 7.55
CA GLY A 73 4.50 2.37 6.92
C GLY A 73 4.05 3.79 6.57
N PRO A 74 4.95 4.62 6.03
CA PRO A 74 4.64 6.01 5.66
C PRO A 74 3.54 6.11 4.58
N LEU A 75 3.56 5.25 3.56
CA LEU A 75 2.54 5.27 2.50
C LEU A 75 1.16 4.87 3.05
N ASP A 76 1.08 3.82 3.87
CA ASP A 76 -0.15 3.38 4.53
C ASP A 76 -0.77 4.48 5.41
N LEU A 77 0.06 5.18 6.18
CA LEU A 77 -0.42 6.26 7.04
C LEU A 77 -0.96 7.44 6.24
N ALA A 78 -0.34 7.77 5.11
CA ALA A 78 -0.88 8.78 4.19
C ALA A 78 -2.24 8.35 3.59
N LEU A 79 -2.38 7.08 3.21
CA LEU A 79 -3.64 6.49 2.71
C LEU A 79 -4.74 6.57 3.76
N ARG A 80 -4.49 6.03 4.97
CA ARG A 80 -5.44 5.99 6.08
C ARG A 80 -5.82 7.39 6.59
N SER A 81 -4.95 8.38 6.39
CA SER A 81 -5.20 9.78 6.77
C SER A 81 -5.81 10.63 5.65
N GLY A 82 -6.18 10.01 4.51
CA GLY A 82 -6.81 10.70 3.38
C GLY A 82 -5.90 11.73 2.68
N LYS A 83 -4.58 11.57 2.77
CA LYS A 83 -3.60 12.52 2.20
C LYS A 83 -3.27 12.15 0.76
N THR A 84 -4.27 12.12 -0.13
CA THR A 84 -4.12 11.66 -1.52
C THR A 84 -2.97 12.34 -2.28
N GLY A 85 -2.79 13.65 -2.12
CA GLY A 85 -1.66 14.37 -2.74
C GLY A 85 -0.28 13.90 -2.26
N THR A 86 -0.19 13.48 -0.99
CA THR A 86 1.03 12.89 -0.42
C THR A 86 1.23 11.46 -0.94
N VAL A 87 0.17 10.65 -0.97
CA VAL A 87 0.19 9.28 -1.51
C VAL A 87 0.75 9.27 -2.94
N LYS A 88 0.17 10.06 -3.85
CA LYS A 88 0.60 10.11 -5.25
C LYS A 88 2.05 10.55 -5.41
N ARG A 89 2.51 11.50 -4.60
CA ARG A 89 3.90 11.99 -4.64
C ARG A 89 4.89 11.01 -4.03
N LEU A 90 4.51 10.28 -2.98
CA LEU A 90 5.33 9.21 -2.40
C LEU A 90 5.50 8.07 -3.40
N VAL A 91 4.42 7.60 -4.01
CA VAL A 91 4.46 6.55 -5.06
C VAL A 91 5.30 7.00 -6.26
N LYS A 92 5.12 8.25 -6.73
CA LYS A 92 5.94 8.80 -7.83
C LYS A 92 7.43 8.84 -7.48
N HIS A 93 7.77 9.08 -6.21
CA HIS A 93 9.15 9.12 -5.76
C HIS A 93 9.74 7.72 -5.60
N ASP A 94 8.97 6.77 -5.06
CA ASP A 94 9.39 5.38 -4.84
C ASP A 94 8.18 4.43 -4.95
N PRO A 95 7.95 3.82 -6.12
CA PRO A 95 6.83 2.90 -6.33
C PRO A 95 6.87 1.65 -5.45
N GLU A 96 8.05 1.22 -4.99
CA GLU A 96 8.22 0.05 -4.11
C GLU A 96 7.54 0.25 -2.75
N LEU A 97 7.19 1.49 -2.39
CA LEU A 97 6.38 1.75 -1.20
C LEU A 97 5.02 1.04 -1.26
N ILE A 98 4.47 0.77 -2.46
CA ILE A 98 3.20 0.04 -2.65
C ILE A 98 3.28 -1.40 -2.15
N ARG A 99 4.49 -1.99 -2.15
CA ARG A 99 4.74 -3.38 -1.75
C ARG A 99 5.12 -3.52 -0.27
N VAL A 100 5.24 -2.42 0.46
CA VAL A 100 5.63 -2.45 1.87
C VAL A 100 4.55 -3.17 2.67
N LYS A 101 4.94 -4.28 3.29
CA LYS A 101 4.05 -5.13 4.09
C LYS A 101 3.94 -4.55 5.50
N GLY A 102 2.74 -4.09 5.85
CA GLY A 102 2.38 -3.70 7.20
C GLY A 102 1.94 -4.89 8.05
N ARG A 103 1.09 -4.60 9.04
CA ARG A 103 0.44 -5.60 9.89
C ARG A 103 -0.21 -6.70 9.05
N GLU A 104 0.01 -7.96 9.43
CA GLU A 104 -0.54 -9.15 8.74
C GLU A 104 -0.12 -9.29 7.27
N GLY A 105 1.01 -8.68 6.89
CA GLY A 105 1.49 -8.74 5.50
C GLY A 105 0.66 -7.89 4.54
N PHE A 106 -0.25 -7.06 5.06
CA PHE A 106 -1.15 -6.23 4.28
C PHE A 106 -0.37 -5.09 3.62
N THR A 107 -0.54 -4.92 2.31
CA THR A 107 0.16 -3.87 1.56
C THR A 107 -0.78 -2.69 1.25
N PRO A 108 -0.23 -1.51 0.90
CA PRO A 108 -1.01 -0.41 0.35
C PRO A 108 -1.97 -0.79 -0.78
N LEU A 109 -1.59 -1.70 -1.69
CA LEU A 109 -2.49 -2.17 -2.75
C LEU A 109 -3.71 -2.90 -2.18
N HIS A 110 -3.53 -3.75 -1.17
CA HIS A 110 -4.63 -4.42 -0.48
C HIS A 110 -5.59 -3.39 0.15
N TYR A 111 -5.06 -2.35 0.79
CA TYR A 111 -5.87 -1.29 1.39
C TYR A 111 -6.70 -0.54 0.35
N VAL A 112 -6.09 -0.17 -0.78
CA VAL A 112 -6.81 0.52 -1.86
C VAL A 112 -7.93 -0.37 -2.45
N ALA A 113 -7.69 -1.68 -2.56
CA ALA A 113 -8.70 -2.65 -2.96
C ALA A 113 -9.81 -2.84 -1.89
N GLU A 114 -9.47 -2.75 -0.60
CA GLU A 114 -10.41 -2.81 0.54
C GLU A 114 -11.33 -1.60 0.63
N VAL A 115 -10.82 -0.39 0.34
CA VAL A 115 -11.66 0.83 0.36
C VAL A 115 -12.38 1.09 -0.96
N GLY A 116 -11.97 0.42 -2.04
CA GLY A 116 -12.64 0.52 -3.34
C GLY A 116 -12.31 1.78 -4.15
N ASP A 117 -11.16 2.42 -3.88
CA ASP A 117 -10.69 3.59 -4.64
C ASP A 117 -10.09 3.12 -5.98
N ALA A 118 -10.97 2.99 -6.98
CA ALA A 118 -10.65 2.40 -8.28
C ALA A 118 -9.61 3.20 -9.06
N GLU A 119 -9.66 4.53 -8.96
CA GLU A 119 -8.73 5.44 -9.62
C GLU A 119 -7.33 5.30 -9.03
N LEU A 120 -7.21 5.33 -7.69
CA LEU A 120 -5.92 5.14 -7.04
C LEU A 120 -5.38 3.72 -7.23
N LEU A 121 -6.26 2.73 -7.32
CA LEU A 121 -5.88 1.34 -7.60
C LEU A 121 -5.23 1.22 -8.97
N ALA A 122 -5.83 1.84 -9.99
CA ALA A 122 -5.23 1.87 -11.33
C ALA A 122 -3.87 2.57 -11.32
N GLU A 123 -3.74 3.71 -10.63
CA GLU A 123 -2.46 4.42 -10.49
C GLU A 123 -1.38 3.55 -9.79
N PHE A 124 -1.75 2.77 -8.77
CA PHE A 124 -0.82 1.88 -8.08
C PHE A 124 -0.36 0.73 -8.97
N LEU A 125 -1.28 0.13 -9.72
CA LEU A 125 -0.97 -0.94 -10.65
C LEU A 125 -0.06 -0.48 -11.79
N GLU A 126 -0.27 0.74 -12.30
CA GLU A 126 0.61 1.37 -13.29
C GLU A 126 2.01 1.66 -12.72
N ALA A 127 2.09 2.11 -11.46
CA ALA A 127 3.35 2.46 -10.84
C ALA A 127 4.17 1.24 -10.41
N CYS A 128 3.52 0.17 -9.95
CA CYS A 128 4.16 -1.06 -9.47
C CYS A 128 3.34 -2.30 -9.87
N PRO A 129 3.43 -2.77 -11.13
CA PRO A 129 2.65 -3.91 -11.63
C PRO A 129 2.84 -5.19 -10.81
N GLU A 130 4.05 -5.41 -10.30
CA GLU A 130 4.42 -6.58 -9.52
C GLU A 130 3.59 -6.65 -8.23
N SER A 131 3.07 -5.53 -7.70
CA SER A 131 2.31 -5.48 -6.44
C SER A 131 1.07 -6.38 -6.44
N THR A 132 0.59 -6.77 -7.63
CA THR A 132 -0.48 -7.76 -7.81
C THR A 132 -0.12 -9.14 -7.25
N GLU A 133 1.16 -9.46 -7.13
CA GLU A 133 1.69 -10.72 -6.60
C GLU A 133 1.89 -10.72 -5.08
N ASP A 134 1.68 -9.59 -4.40
CA ASP A 134 1.83 -9.53 -2.95
C ASP A 134 0.69 -10.25 -2.24
N LEU A 135 1.07 -11.03 -1.23
CA LEU A 135 0.15 -11.77 -0.38
C LEU A 135 0.22 -11.31 1.07
N THR A 136 -0.95 -11.28 1.71
CA THR A 136 -1.09 -11.20 3.18
C THR A 136 -0.57 -12.49 3.83
N ILE A 137 -0.47 -12.51 5.17
CA ILE A 137 -0.14 -13.75 5.90
C ILE A 137 -1.20 -14.86 5.73
N ARG A 138 -2.41 -14.50 5.30
CA ARG A 138 -3.50 -15.43 4.99
C ARG A 138 -3.50 -15.88 3.53
N GLY A 139 -2.46 -15.59 2.76
CA GLY A 139 -2.37 -15.95 1.34
C GLY A 139 -3.32 -15.15 0.44
N GLU A 140 -3.89 -14.06 0.93
CA GLU A 140 -4.87 -13.27 0.16
C GLU A 140 -4.16 -12.29 -0.77
N THR A 141 -4.64 -12.22 -2.02
CA THR A 141 -4.27 -11.16 -2.99
C THR A 141 -5.21 -9.97 -2.86
N ALA A 142 -4.88 -8.84 -3.51
CA ALA A 142 -5.80 -7.70 -3.63
C ALA A 142 -7.15 -8.08 -4.27
N VAL A 143 -7.21 -9.12 -5.12
CA VAL A 143 -8.45 -9.64 -5.71
C VAL A 143 -9.33 -10.30 -4.64
N HIS A 144 -8.74 -11.11 -3.74
CA HIS A 144 -9.46 -11.70 -2.61
C HIS A 144 -10.05 -10.59 -1.72
N ILE A 145 -9.25 -9.57 -1.40
CA ILE A 145 -9.68 -8.44 -0.58
C ILE A 145 -10.84 -7.66 -1.23
N ALA A 146 -10.77 -7.37 -2.54
CA ALA A 146 -11.85 -6.69 -3.25
C ALA A 146 -13.17 -7.51 -3.24
N VAL A 147 -13.09 -8.83 -3.41
CA VAL A 147 -14.26 -9.71 -3.36
C VAL A 147 -14.87 -9.75 -1.95
N ARG A 148 -14.05 -9.96 -0.91
CA ARG A 148 -14.51 -10.02 0.49
C ARG A 148 -15.22 -8.73 0.94
N ASN A 149 -14.75 -7.59 0.46
CA ASN A 149 -15.32 -6.28 0.79
C ASN A 149 -16.42 -5.82 -0.18
N MET A 150 -16.84 -6.68 -1.12
CA MET A 150 -17.87 -6.36 -2.12
C MET A 150 -17.55 -5.14 -3.00
N ASN A 151 -16.26 -4.82 -3.18
CA ASN A 151 -15.82 -3.68 -3.98
C ASN A 151 -15.75 -4.05 -5.46
N VAL A 152 -16.91 -4.07 -6.11
CA VAL A 152 -17.06 -4.45 -7.53
C VAL A 152 -16.21 -3.58 -8.46
N ARG A 153 -16.05 -2.28 -8.16
CA ARG A 153 -15.21 -1.38 -8.97
C ARG A 153 -13.72 -1.73 -8.87
N ALA A 154 -13.21 -1.95 -7.67
CA ALA A 154 -11.82 -2.39 -7.46
C ALA A 154 -11.58 -3.75 -8.12
N LEU A 155 -12.52 -4.68 -7.97
CA LEU A 155 -12.46 -5.98 -8.64
C LEU A 155 -12.41 -5.82 -10.16
N GLN A 156 -13.23 -4.95 -10.75
CA GLN A 156 -13.21 -4.72 -12.19
C GLN A 156 -11.87 -4.15 -12.66
N VAL A 157 -11.28 -3.19 -11.92
CA VAL A 157 -9.95 -2.65 -12.24
C VAL A 157 -8.87 -3.73 -12.17
N LEU A 158 -8.86 -4.54 -11.11
CA LEU A 158 -7.91 -5.63 -10.93
C LEU A 158 -8.04 -6.69 -12.03
N LEU A 159 -9.25 -7.18 -12.31
CA LEU A 159 -9.45 -8.20 -13.35
C LEU A 159 -9.04 -7.67 -14.74
N SER A 160 -9.46 -6.44 -15.07
CA SER A 160 -9.08 -5.79 -16.34
C SER A 160 -7.57 -5.55 -16.43
N TRP A 161 -6.90 -5.27 -15.32
CA TRP A 161 -5.44 -5.13 -15.29
C TRP A 161 -4.75 -6.47 -15.53
N LEU A 162 -5.18 -7.53 -14.84
CA LEU A 162 -4.60 -8.86 -14.97
C LEU A 162 -4.76 -9.42 -16.38
N GLU A 163 -5.94 -9.27 -17.00
CA GLU A 163 -6.19 -9.68 -18.39
C GLU A 163 -5.27 -8.96 -19.38
N ARG A 164 -5.06 -7.65 -19.21
CA ARG A 164 -4.23 -6.85 -20.12
C ARG A 164 -2.72 -7.10 -19.98
N ASN A 165 -2.28 -7.77 -18.91
CA ASN A 165 -0.87 -7.93 -18.55
C ASN A 165 -0.49 -9.39 -18.30
N ASP A 166 -1.22 -10.36 -18.87
CA ASP A 166 -0.96 -11.81 -18.77
C ASP A 166 -0.84 -12.31 -17.29
N GLY A 167 -1.64 -11.70 -16.41
CA GLY A 167 -1.61 -11.90 -14.95
C GLY A 167 -2.66 -12.88 -14.42
N GLU A 168 -3.45 -13.53 -15.28
CA GLU A 168 -4.62 -14.33 -14.91
C GLU A 168 -4.27 -15.52 -14.01
N ARG A 169 -3.01 -15.98 -14.02
CA ARG A 169 -2.51 -17.01 -13.09
C ARG A 169 -2.77 -16.65 -11.62
N ILE A 170 -2.79 -15.36 -11.28
CA ILE A 170 -3.04 -14.86 -9.91
C ILE A 170 -4.46 -15.19 -9.45
N LEU A 171 -5.42 -15.34 -10.39
CA LEU A 171 -6.80 -15.71 -10.06
C LEU A 171 -6.95 -17.15 -9.53
N ASN A 172 -5.94 -18.00 -9.77
CA ASN A 172 -5.90 -19.37 -9.28
C ASN A 172 -5.17 -19.52 -7.94
N TRP A 173 -4.62 -18.44 -7.40
CA TRP A 173 -4.00 -18.48 -6.08
C TRP A 173 -5.08 -18.59 -5.00
N THR A 174 -4.73 -19.28 -3.92
CA THR A 174 -5.67 -19.59 -2.84
C THR A 174 -5.24 -18.94 -1.54
N ASP A 175 -6.23 -18.51 -0.75
CA ASP A 175 -6.02 -18.09 0.64
C ASP A 175 -5.68 -19.27 1.57
N GLU A 176 -5.55 -19.00 2.87
CA GLU A 176 -5.21 -19.97 3.91
C GLU A 176 -6.22 -21.13 4.04
N ASN A 177 -7.44 -20.98 3.53
CA ASN A 177 -8.47 -22.01 3.52
C ASN A 177 -8.47 -22.83 2.22
N GLY A 178 -7.61 -22.51 1.26
CA GLY A 178 -7.62 -23.10 -0.07
C GLY A 178 -8.66 -22.46 -1.01
N ASP A 179 -9.23 -21.30 -0.64
CA ASP A 179 -10.22 -20.62 -1.46
C ASP A 179 -9.58 -19.64 -2.44
N THR A 180 -9.96 -19.73 -3.72
CA THR A 180 -9.66 -18.68 -4.70
C THR A 180 -10.64 -17.51 -4.51
N ALA A 181 -10.33 -16.35 -5.09
CA ALA A 181 -11.25 -15.22 -5.10
C ALA A 181 -12.63 -15.58 -5.70
N LEU A 182 -12.69 -16.51 -6.66
CA LEU A 182 -13.95 -17.02 -7.21
C LEU A 182 -14.70 -17.90 -6.21
N HIS A 183 -14.02 -18.75 -5.42
CA HIS A 183 -14.66 -19.50 -4.33
C HIS A 183 -15.30 -18.56 -3.30
N ILE A 184 -14.61 -17.48 -2.92
CA ILE A 184 -15.15 -16.45 -2.02
C ILE A 184 -16.36 -15.76 -2.65
N ALA A 185 -16.28 -15.31 -3.90
CA ALA A 185 -17.43 -14.70 -4.58
C ALA A 185 -18.62 -15.68 -4.63
N ALA A 186 -18.31 -16.97 -4.81
CA ALA A 186 -19.30 -18.02 -4.89
C ALA A 186 -20.02 -18.32 -3.56
N SER A 187 -19.33 -18.16 -2.44
CA SER A 187 -19.89 -18.42 -1.11
C SER A 187 -20.60 -17.20 -0.51
N THR A 188 -20.25 -15.98 -0.95
CA THR A 188 -20.67 -14.73 -0.27
C THR A 188 -21.92 -14.04 -0.81
N ASN A 189 -22.76 -14.68 -1.63
CA ASN A 189 -23.91 -14.04 -2.33
C ASN A 189 -23.52 -12.76 -3.10
N ASN A 190 -22.24 -12.56 -3.40
CA ASN A 190 -21.74 -11.43 -4.18
C ASN A 190 -21.93 -11.73 -5.68
N PHE A 191 -23.19 -11.68 -6.12
CA PHE A 191 -23.57 -12.04 -7.50
C PHE A 191 -22.86 -11.18 -8.55
N GLU A 192 -22.64 -9.90 -8.25
CA GLU A 192 -21.93 -9.00 -9.15
C GLU A 192 -20.47 -9.43 -9.35
N ALA A 193 -19.74 -9.71 -8.26
CA ALA A 193 -18.38 -10.24 -8.37
C ALA A 193 -18.35 -11.58 -9.12
N ARG A 194 -19.27 -12.51 -8.81
CA ARG A 194 -19.36 -13.80 -9.50
C ARG A 194 -19.55 -13.65 -11.01
N ASN A 195 -20.34 -12.67 -11.44
CA ASN A 195 -20.62 -12.44 -12.86
C ASN A 195 -19.45 -11.78 -13.61
N LEU A 196 -18.51 -11.17 -12.90
CA LEU A 196 -17.32 -10.61 -13.53
C LEU A 196 -16.32 -11.70 -13.95
N PHE A 197 -16.07 -12.72 -13.12
CA PHE A 197 -15.06 -13.76 -13.40
C PHE A 197 -15.25 -14.52 -14.74
N PRO A 198 -16.46 -15.00 -15.13
CA PRO A 198 -16.66 -15.75 -16.38
C PRO A 198 -16.28 -14.98 -17.65
N ASN A 199 -16.33 -13.65 -17.61
CA ASN A 199 -15.92 -12.83 -18.76
C ASN A 199 -14.39 -12.87 -19.00
N PHE A 200 -13.60 -13.27 -18.01
CA PHE A 200 -12.13 -13.35 -18.09
C PHE A 200 -11.61 -14.78 -18.30
N PHE A 201 -12.44 -15.80 -18.07
CA PHE A 201 -12.09 -17.21 -18.37
C PHE A 201 -12.55 -17.67 -19.76
N SER A 202 -13.32 -16.86 -20.50
CA SER A 202 -13.90 -17.26 -21.80
C SER A 202 -12.93 -17.17 -22.99
N PHE A 203 -11.74 -16.59 -22.82
CA PHE A 203 -10.75 -16.43 -23.90
C PHE A 203 -9.56 -17.39 -23.85
N THR A 204 -9.40 -18.20 -22.80
CA THR A 204 -8.30 -19.19 -22.71
C THR A 204 -8.61 -20.56 -23.33
N LEU A 205 -9.74 -20.71 -24.03
CA LEU A 205 -10.13 -21.95 -24.72
C LEU A 205 -10.18 -21.86 -26.26
N ILE A 206 -9.60 -20.84 -26.88
CA ILE A 206 -9.46 -20.81 -28.34
C ILE A 206 -8.02 -20.46 -28.75
N ASN A 207 -7.36 -21.51 -29.27
CA ASN A 207 -6.04 -21.62 -29.92
C ASN A 207 -4.83 -21.87 -29.03
#